data_AF-A0A9D4L5Q6-F1
#
_entry.id   AF-A0A9D4L5Q6-F1
#
_cell.length_a   1.000
_cell.length_b   1.000
_cell.length_c   1.000
_cell.angle_alpha   90.00
_cell.angle_beta   90.00
_cell.angle_gamma   90.00
#
_symmetry.space_group_name_H-M   'P 1'
#
loop_
_entity.id
_entity.type
_entity.pdbx_description
1 polymer ?
#
loop_
_entity_poly.entity_id
_entity_poly.type
_entity_poly.pdbx_seq_one_letter_code
_entity_poly.pdbx_strand_id
1 'polypeptide(L)'
;MNIDSFLNAIKCSWVKKYLDNTNTSKWKLFYQKILKKYGDSLLFECNISNTILHEIANENIFLSDVLSASSDVTHNLGTQTSSKTILWNNKDITSNDKTLFYKDWFERSIKYVDQLFDFRIKDFYSFDNICYLYGIPSNNFLKYYKLIKSIPIHIKSEINTNNTPCTQTTFVENILGRKKNNK
;
A
#
# COMPACT_ATOMS: atom_id res chain seq x y z
N MET A 1 10.70 30.60 -5.33
CA MET A 1 9.79 29.44 -5.33
C MET A 1 10.16 28.59 -6.54
N ASN A 2 10.56 27.33 -6.34
CA ASN A 2 10.91 26.43 -7.44
C ASN A 2 9.60 25.90 -8.08
N ILE A 3 9.52 25.92 -9.41
CA ILE A 3 8.36 25.45 -10.19
C ILE A 3 8.05 23.98 -9.83
N ASP A 4 9.07 23.15 -9.64
CA ASP A 4 8.89 21.73 -9.31
C ASP A 4 8.22 21.53 -7.95
N SER A 5 8.62 22.33 -6.95
CA SER A 5 8.00 22.30 -5.62
C SER A 5 6.53 22.74 -5.66
N PHE A 6 6.19 23.70 -6.51
CA PHE A 6 4.81 24.12 -6.71
C PHE A 6 3.96 23.02 -7.37
N LEU A 7 4.48 22.39 -8.43
CA LEU A 7 3.81 21.28 -9.11
C LEU A 7 3.58 20.10 -8.17
N ASN A 8 4.59 19.74 -7.36
CA ASN A 8 4.44 18.69 -6.36
C ASN A 8 3.40 19.04 -5.29
N ALA A 9 3.34 20.30 -4.85
CA ALA A 9 2.30 20.73 -3.90
C ALA A 9 0.88 20.59 -4.47
N ILE A 10 0.68 20.89 -5.77
CA ILE A 10 -0.61 20.66 -6.45
C ILE A 10 -0.94 19.17 -6.48
N LYS A 11 0.02 18.31 -6.87
CA LYS A 11 -0.17 16.85 -6.89
C LYS A 11 -0.55 16.33 -5.50
N CYS A 12 0.13 16.75 -4.44
CA CYS A 12 -0.22 16.37 -3.06
C CYS A 12 -1.62 16.87 -2.64
N SER A 13 -2.00 18.08 -3.05
CA SER A 13 -3.35 18.61 -2.80
C SER A 13 -4.42 17.78 -3.52
N TRP A 14 -4.12 17.33 -4.74
CA TRP A 14 -4.98 16.43 -5.48
C TRP A 14 -5.13 15.08 -4.76
N VAL A 15 -4.02 14.46 -4.32
CA VAL A 15 -4.04 13.19 -3.56
C VAL A 15 -4.87 13.34 -2.28
N LYS A 16 -4.69 14.44 -1.54
CA LYS A 16 -5.48 14.72 -0.34
C LYS A 16 -6.98 14.79 -0.63
N LYS A 17 -7.38 15.44 -1.73
CA LYS A 17 -8.79 15.49 -2.15
C LYS A 17 -9.31 14.14 -2.65
N TYR A 18 -8.46 13.34 -3.29
CA TYR A 18 -8.80 12.01 -3.76
C TYR A 18 -9.10 11.06 -2.60
N LEU A 19 -8.23 11.04 -1.60
CA LEU A 19 -8.33 10.22 -0.39
C LEU A 19 -9.42 10.68 0.59
N ASP A 20 -10.00 11.87 0.39
CA ASP A 20 -11.12 12.35 1.20
C ASP A 20 -12.40 11.56 0.86
N ASN A 21 -12.83 10.69 1.77
CA ASN A 21 -14.03 9.86 1.61
C ASN A 21 -15.33 10.68 1.46
N THR A 22 -15.34 11.94 1.92
CA THR A 22 -16.51 12.83 1.77
C THR A 22 -16.59 13.47 0.38
N ASN A 23 -15.50 13.43 -0.39
CA ASN A 23 -15.48 13.96 -1.74
C ASN A 23 -16.23 13.02 -2.70
N THR A 24 -17.29 13.54 -3.31
CA THR A 24 -18.14 12.85 -4.30
C THR A 24 -17.99 13.39 -5.72
N SER A 25 -16.93 14.16 -5.98
CA SER A 25 -16.69 14.78 -7.29
C SER A 25 -16.59 13.76 -8.42
N LYS A 26 -17.17 14.07 -9.58
CA LYS A 26 -17.17 13.17 -10.76
C LYS A 26 -15.76 12.77 -11.23
N TRP A 27 -14.78 13.67 -11.14
CA TRP A 27 -13.40 13.36 -11.48
C TRP A 27 -12.83 12.25 -10.59
N LYS A 28 -13.17 12.24 -9.29
CA LYS A 28 -12.69 11.21 -8.36
C LYS A 28 -13.19 9.83 -8.78
N LEU A 29 -14.48 9.71 -9.13
CA LEU A 29 -15.07 8.45 -9.61
C LEU A 29 -14.37 7.93 -10.88
N PHE A 30 -14.00 8.83 -11.79
CA PHE A 30 -13.24 8.49 -12.99
C PHE A 30 -11.87 7.88 -12.65
N TYR A 31 -11.09 8.54 -11.79
CA TYR A 31 -9.77 8.04 -11.41
C TYR A 31 -9.85 6.80 -10.51
N GLN A 32 -10.86 6.69 -9.65
CA GLN A 32 -11.13 5.46 -8.89
C GLN A 32 -11.35 4.27 -9.81
N LYS A 33 -12.04 4.44 -10.93
CA LYS A 33 -12.21 3.37 -11.91
C LYS A 33 -10.87 2.88 -12.47
N ILE A 34 -9.93 3.79 -12.71
CA ILE A 34 -8.57 3.46 -13.19
C ILE A 34 -7.74 2.80 -12.09
N LEU A 35 -7.73 3.35 -10.88
CA LEU A 35 -6.87 2.87 -9.79
C LEU A 35 -7.39 1.59 -9.12
N LYS A 36 -8.70 1.29 -9.22
CA LYS A 36 -9.31 0.10 -8.57
C LYS A 36 -8.72 -1.23 -9.03
N LYS A 37 -8.22 -1.33 -10.27
CA LYS A 37 -7.50 -2.54 -10.74
C LYS A 37 -6.15 -2.74 -10.06
N TYR A 38 -5.60 -1.70 -9.44
CA TYR A 38 -4.30 -1.68 -8.77
C TYR A 38 -4.42 -1.48 -7.24
N GLY A 39 -5.61 -1.56 -6.67
CA GLY A 39 -5.79 -1.39 -5.21
C GLY A 39 -6.18 0.02 -4.76
N ASP A 40 -6.53 0.91 -5.69
CA ASP A 40 -7.11 2.23 -5.42
C ASP A 40 -6.21 3.10 -4.51
N SER A 41 -6.67 3.46 -3.31
CA SER A 41 -5.94 4.31 -2.37
C SER A 41 -4.65 3.67 -1.84
N LEU A 42 -4.54 2.34 -1.92
CA LEU A 42 -3.37 1.58 -1.50
C LEU A 42 -2.08 2.05 -2.17
N LEU A 43 -2.18 2.49 -3.43
CA LEU A 43 -1.04 2.94 -4.22
C LEU A 43 -0.35 4.19 -3.66
N PHE A 44 -1.06 4.98 -2.86
CA PHE A 44 -0.49 6.17 -2.20
C PHE A 44 0.20 5.86 -0.88
N GLU A 45 0.10 4.61 -0.41
CA GLU A 45 0.68 4.16 0.85
C GLU A 45 1.81 3.16 0.65
N CYS A 46 1.79 2.38 -0.44
CA CYS A 46 2.81 1.36 -0.71
C CYS A 46 4.10 1.95 -1.29
N ASN A 47 5.20 1.24 -1.10
CA ASN A 47 6.47 1.50 -1.78
C ASN A 47 6.36 1.07 -3.26
N ILE A 48 5.71 1.88 -4.09
CA ILE A 48 5.26 1.51 -5.44
C ILE A 48 6.43 1.16 -6.38
N SER A 49 6.23 0.19 -7.28
CA SER A 49 7.23 -0.18 -8.30
C SER A 49 7.11 0.64 -9.58
N ASN A 50 8.24 0.82 -10.27
CA ASN A 50 8.28 1.48 -11.58
C ASN A 50 7.44 0.74 -12.64
N THR A 51 7.30 -0.57 -12.52
CA THR A 51 6.46 -1.37 -13.42
C THR A 51 5.01 -0.94 -13.35
N ILE A 52 4.46 -0.77 -12.14
CA ILE A 52 3.08 -0.31 -11.95
C ILE A 52 2.92 1.14 -12.41
N LEU A 53 3.90 2.01 -12.12
CA LEU A 53 3.88 3.39 -12.60
C LEU A 53 3.81 3.45 -14.13
N HIS A 54 4.61 2.64 -14.82
CA HIS A 54 4.59 2.56 -16.28
C HIS A 54 3.25 2.04 -16.84
N GLU A 55 2.67 1.01 -16.22
CA GLU A 55 1.34 0.51 -16.62
C GLU A 55 0.25 1.57 -16.44
N ILE A 56 0.30 2.34 -15.35
CA ILE A 56 -0.63 3.44 -15.11
C ILE A 56 -0.38 4.57 -16.10
N ALA A 57 0.89 4.89 -16.42
CA ALA A 57 1.24 5.95 -17.36
C ALA A 57 0.66 5.71 -18.76
N ASN A 58 0.61 4.45 -19.20
CA ASN A 58 0.00 4.06 -20.47
C ASN A 58 -1.50 4.42 -20.57
N GLU A 59 -2.20 4.44 -19.43
CA GLU A 59 -3.62 4.83 -19.38
C GLU A 59 -3.82 6.28 -18.98
N ASN A 60 -2.97 6.80 -18.09
CA ASN A 60 -3.06 8.13 -17.55
C ASN A 60 -1.71 8.62 -17.00
N ILE A 61 -1.00 9.39 -17.81
CA ILE A 61 0.31 9.94 -17.45
C ILE A 61 0.24 10.83 -16.19
N PHE A 62 -0.84 11.58 -16.02
CA PHE A 62 -1.04 12.43 -14.84
C PHE A 62 -1.13 11.60 -13.55
N LEU A 63 -1.82 10.46 -13.54
CA LEU A 63 -1.87 9.58 -12.38
C LEU A 63 -0.50 9.00 -12.03
N SER A 64 0.29 8.59 -13.03
CA SER A 64 1.65 8.11 -12.81
C SER A 64 2.52 9.20 -12.17
N ASP A 65 2.43 10.43 -12.66
CA ASP A 65 3.16 11.58 -12.12
C ASP A 65 2.75 11.94 -10.70
N VAL A 66 1.46 11.81 -10.39
CA VAL A 66 0.92 12.04 -9.04
C VAL A 66 1.42 10.96 -8.08
N LEU A 67 1.38 9.69 -8.48
CA LEU A 67 1.85 8.56 -7.65
C LEU A 67 3.34 8.65 -7.38
N SER A 68 4.13 8.99 -8.39
CA SER A 68 5.58 9.19 -8.27
C SER A 68 5.88 10.31 -7.27
N ALA A 69 5.26 11.49 -7.44
CA ALA A 69 5.45 12.61 -6.52
C ALA A 69 4.99 12.28 -5.09
N SER A 70 3.91 11.50 -4.94
CA SER A 70 3.41 11.09 -3.63
C SER A 70 4.37 10.12 -2.94
N SER A 71 4.98 9.18 -3.68
CA SER A 71 6.01 8.25 -3.19
C SER A 71 7.28 8.98 -2.75
N ASP A 72 7.71 10.01 -3.49
CA ASP A 72 8.86 10.82 -3.11
C ASP A 72 8.60 11.55 -1.79
N VAL A 73 7.40 12.09 -1.61
CA VAL A 73 7.03 12.80 -0.38
C VAL A 73 6.96 11.85 0.82
N THR A 74 6.40 10.65 0.67
CA THR A 74 6.33 9.67 1.77
C THR A 74 7.72 9.16 2.16
N HIS A 75 8.61 8.94 1.19
CA HIS A 75 9.99 8.55 1.45
C HIS A 75 10.81 9.67 2.13
N ASN A 76 10.70 10.90 1.63
CA ASN A 76 11.46 12.05 2.16
C ASN A 76 10.98 12.53 3.54
N LEU A 77 9.69 12.33 3.87
CA LEU A 77 9.18 12.70 5.19
C LEU A 77 9.75 11.81 6.31
N GLY A 78 10.43 10.72 5.96
CA GLY A 78 11.18 9.91 6.91
C GLY A 78 10.34 9.52 8.12
N THR A 79 9.06 9.19 7.92
CA THR A 79 8.18 8.73 9.01
C THR A 79 8.69 7.37 9.49
N GLN A 80 9.75 7.38 10.29
CA GLN A 80 10.28 6.32 11.14
C GLN A 80 9.28 5.95 12.25
N THR A 81 8.01 5.84 11.91
CA THR A 81 7.00 5.31 12.81
C THR A 81 6.66 3.92 12.30
N SER A 82 7.40 2.90 12.76
CA SER A 82 7.01 1.48 12.81
C SER A 82 5.98 1.07 11.74
N SER A 83 6.24 1.38 10.47
CA SER A 83 5.21 1.35 9.44
C SER A 83 5.17 -0.07 8.93
N LYS A 84 4.12 -0.80 9.30
CA LYS A 84 3.90 -2.17 8.83
C LYS A 84 4.12 -2.23 7.32
N THR A 85 4.92 -3.19 6.87
CA THR A 85 5.23 -3.30 5.44
C THR A 85 3.98 -3.72 4.67
N ILE A 86 3.56 -2.89 3.72
CA ILE A 86 2.44 -3.22 2.81
C ILE A 86 2.89 -4.31 1.83
N LEU A 87 2.08 -5.35 1.67
CA LEU A 87 2.34 -6.52 0.81
C LEU A 87 2.29 -6.19 -0.67
N TRP A 88 1.28 -5.40 -1.05
CA TRP A 88 0.84 -5.29 -2.43
C TRP A 88 1.50 -4.15 -3.18
N ASN A 89 1.76 -4.35 -4.47
CA ASN A 89 2.42 -3.39 -5.36
C ASN A 89 3.74 -2.80 -4.81
N ASN A 90 4.34 -3.51 -3.85
CA ASN A 90 5.56 -3.09 -3.19
C ASN A 90 6.77 -3.52 -4.03
N LYS A 91 7.64 -2.56 -4.38
CA LYS A 91 8.83 -2.77 -5.20
C LYS A 91 9.84 -3.74 -4.59
N ASP A 92 9.81 -3.91 -3.27
CA ASP A 92 10.68 -4.85 -2.56
C ASP A 92 10.07 -6.26 -2.52
N ILE A 93 8.74 -6.40 -2.68
CA ILE A 93 8.03 -7.69 -2.64
C ILE A 93 7.63 -8.08 -4.06
N THR A 94 8.55 -8.77 -4.74
CA THR A 94 8.40 -9.14 -6.15
C THR A 94 8.60 -10.63 -6.38
N SER A 95 7.95 -11.14 -7.43
CA SER A 95 8.11 -12.50 -7.92
C SER A 95 8.45 -12.44 -9.39
N ASN A 96 9.66 -12.87 -9.76
CA ASN A 96 10.21 -12.72 -11.12
C ASN A 96 10.10 -11.27 -11.62
N ASP A 97 10.61 -10.33 -10.82
CA ASP A 97 10.62 -8.87 -11.09
C ASP A 97 9.25 -8.21 -11.29
N LYS A 98 8.17 -8.93 -10.97
CA LYS A 98 6.80 -8.41 -10.99
C LYS A 98 6.27 -8.28 -9.58
N THR A 99 5.67 -7.14 -9.28
CA THR A 99 4.97 -6.94 -8.01
C THR A 99 3.73 -7.81 -7.92
N LEU A 100 3.32 -8.10 -6.68
CA LEU A 100 2.14 -8.91 -6.41
C LEU A 100 0.96 -8.03 -6.02
N PHE A 101 -0.21 -8.35 -6.57
CA PHE A 101 -1.49 -7.81 -6.10
C PHE A 101 -2.59 -8.87 -6.26
N TYR A 102 -2.95 -9.52 -5.16
CA TYR A 102 -4.08 -10.44 -5.12
C TYR A 102 -5.30 -9.69 -4.61
N LYS A 103 -6.09 -9.17 -5.54
CA LYS A 103 -7.29 -8.38 -5.22
C LYS A 103 -8.25 -9.12 -4.27
N ASP A 104 -8.44 -10.42 -4.49
CA ASP A 104 -9.29 -11.27 -3.66
C ASP A 104 -8.79 -11.40 -2.21
N TRP A 105 -7.47 -11.29 -1.99
CA TRP A 105 -6.87 -11.30 -0.65
C TRP A 105 -6.94 -9.91 -0.01
N PHE A 106 -6.70 -8.85 -0.81
CA PHE A 106 -6.80 -7.47 -0.34
C PHE A 106 -8.22 -7.12 0.12
N GLU A 107 -9.25 -7.55 -0.63
CA GLU A 107 -10.65 -7.37 -0.24
C GLU A 107 -11.03 -8.13 1.04
N ARG A 108 -10.22 -9.13 1.44
CA ARG A 108 -10.33 -9.84 2.74
C ARG A 108 -9.49 -9.19 3.85
N SER A 109 -9.12 -7.92 3.67
CA SER A 109 -8.37 -7.11 4.64
C SER A 109 -6.93 -7.60 4.93
N ILE A 110 -6.36 -8.43 4.05
CA ILE A 110 -4.93 -8.75 4.07
C ILE A 110 -4.19 -7.63 3.34
N LYS A 111 -3.42 -6.81 4.06
CA LYS A 111 -2.70 -5.64 3.54
C LYS A 111 -1.23 -5.62 3.94
N TYR A 112 -0.90 -6.09 5.14
CA TYR A 112 0.43 -5.97 5.73
C TYR A 112 1.11 -7.32 5.90
N VAL A 113 2.44 -7.36 5.85
CA VAL A 113 3.20 -8.61 6.03
C VAL A 113 2.97 -9.22 7.41
N ASP A 114 2.89 -8.39 8.45
CA ASP A 114 2.63 -8.80 9.83
C ASP A 114 1.36 -9.64 10.00
N GLN A 115 0.35 -9.43 9.15
CA GLN A 115 -0.90 -10.19 9.18
C GLN A 115 -0.72 -11.65 8.73
N LEU A 116 0.38 -11.96 8.04
CA LEU A 116 0.75 -13.32 7.66
C LEU A 116 1.67 -13.97 8.69
N PHE A 117 2.12 -13.24 9.72
CA PHE A 117 3.18 -13.65 10.63
C PHE A 117 2.63 -14.02 12.02
N ASP A 118 3.02 -15.19 12.52
CA ASP A 118 2.73 -15.63 13.88
C ASP A 118 3.89 -15.25 14.82
N PHE A 119 3.72 -14.13 15.52
CA PHE A 119 4.71 -13.60 16.46
C PHE A 119 5.02 -14.56 17.63
N ARG A 120 4.15 -15.53 17.94
CA ARG A 120 4.37 -16.47 19.05
C ARG A 120 5.45 -17.49 18.71
N ILE A 121 5.45 -17.97 17.47
CA ILE A 121 6.41 -18.96 16.96
C ILE A 121 7.50 -18.32 16.10
N LYS A 122 7.41 -17.01 15.84
CA LYS A 122 8.33 -16.24 15.00
C LYS A 122 8.46 -16.80 13.59
N ASP A 123 7.33 -17.20 13.01
CA ASP A 123 7.25 -17.70 11.64
C ASP A 123 5.92 -17.32 10.99
N PHE A 124 5.81 -17.46 9.67
CA PHE A 124 4.56 -17.24 8.95
C PHE A 124 3.52 -18.29 9.32
N TYR A 125 2.25 -17.88 9.41
CA TYR A 125 1.14 -18.80 9.55
C TYR A 125 1.15 -19.82 8.41
N SER A 126 0.93 -21.10 8.71
CA SER A 126 0.69 -22.11 7.67
C SER A 126 -0.45 -21.73 6.74
N PHE A 127 -0.49 -22.32 5.55
CA PHE A 127 -1.58 -22.05 4.60
C PHE A 127 -2.96 -22.39 5.18
N ASP A 128 -3.08 -23.45 5.96
CA ASP A 128 -4.33 -23.82 6.63
C ASP A 128 -4.78 -22.75 7.64
N ASN A 129 -3.84 -22.18 8.40
CA ASN A 129 -4.12 -21.07 9.31
C ASN A 129 -4.60 -19.82 8.54
N ILE A 130 -3.97 -19.50 7.41
CA ILE A 130 -4.41 -18.39 6.55
C ILE A 130 -5.80 -18.64 5.98
N CYS A 131 -6.10 -19.87 5.55
CA CYS A 131 -7.45 -20.26 5.11
C CYS A 131 -8.47 -20.04 6.22
N TYR A 132 -8.16 -20.48 7.44
CA TYR A 132 -9.03 -20.32 8.60
C TYR A 132 -9.25 -18.85 9.00
N LEU A 133 -8.17 -18.06 9.09
CA LEU A 133 -8.22 -16.67 9.57
C LEU A 133 -8.91 -15.72 8.60
N TYR A 134 -8.75 -15.93 7.29
CA TYR A 134 -9.18 -14.98 6.26
C TYR A 134 -10.22 -15.57 5.28
N GLY A 135 -10.61 -16.83 5.45
CA GLY A 135 -11.52 -17.54 4.54
C GLY A 135 -10.96 -17.71 3.14
N ILE A 136 -9.63 -17.86 3.01
CA ILE A 136 -8.96 -18.01 1.71
C ILE A 136 -9.30 -19.39 1.12
N PRO A 137 -9.68 -19.47 -0.17
CA PRO A 137 -9.91 -20.75 -0.85
C PRO A 137 -8.67 -21.66 -0.85
N SER A 138 -8.86 -22.96 -0.62
CA SER A 138 -7.78 -23.95 -0.56
C SER A 138 -6.95 -24.06 -1.85
N ASN A 139 -7.55 -23.77 -3.01
CA ASN A 139 -6.86 -23.75 -4.30
C ASN A 139 -5.85 -22.57 -4.45
N ASN A 140 -5.82 -21.62 -3.50
CA ASN A 140 -4.85 -20.52 -3.49
C ASN A 140 -3.50 -20.90 -2.84
N PHE A 141 -3.25 -22.19 -2.53
CA PHE A 141 -1.99 -22.66 -1.95
C PHE A 141 -0.77 -22.13 -2.70
N LEU A 142 -0.75 -22.24 -4.04
CA LEU A 142 0.37 -21.73 -4.84
C LEU A 142 0.55 -20.22 -4.75
N LYS A 143 -0.56 -19.45 -4.66
CA LYS A 143 -0.49 -17.99 -4.46
C LYS A 143 0.17 -17.65 -3.13
N TYR A 144 -0.17 -18.40 -2.07
CA TYR A 144 0.39 -18.22 -0.73
C TYR A 144 1.90 -18.44 -0.72
N TYR A 145 2.40 -19.60 -1.18
CA TYR A 145 3.85 -19.87 -1.15
C TYR A 145 4.63 -18.92 -2.07
N LYS A 146 4.03 -18.55 -3.21
CA LYS A 146 4.61 -17.51 -4.07
C LYS A 146 4.75 -16.19 -3.32
N LEU A 147 3.74 -15.76 -2.56
CA LEU A 147 3.76 -14.54 -1.77
C LEU A 147 4.84 -14.60 -0.67
N ILE A 148 4.86 -15.65 0.15
CA ILE A 148 5.83 -15.80 1.24
C ILE A 148 7.28 -15.86 0.73
N LYS A 149 7.49 -16.52 -0.41
CA LYS A 149 8.81 -16.57 -1.07
C LYS A 149 9.24 -15.21 -1.62
N SER A 150 8.30 -14.38 -2.04
CA SER A 150 8.56 -13.05 -2.62
C SER A 150 8.89 -11.99 -1.56
N ILE A 151 8.67 -12.27 -0.28
CA ILE A 151 9.03 -11.35 0.82
C ILE A 151 10.55 -11.47 1.08
N PRO A 152 11.31 -10.37 0.95
CA PRO A 152 12.74 -10.34 1.23
C PRO A 152 13.12 -10.69 2.67
N ILE A 153 14.36 -11.13 2.85
CA ILE A 153 14.91 -11.49 4.16
C ILE A 153 14.93 -10.29 5.12
N HIS A 154 15.25 -9.08 4.63
CA HIS A 154 15.33 -7.89 5.50
C HIS A 154 13.96 -7.53 6.12
N ILE A 155 12.87 -7.62 5.36
CA ILE A 155 11.50 -7.43 5.88
C ILE A 155 11.17 -8.53 6.92
N LYS A 156 11.55 -9.79 6.65
CA LYS A 156 11.36 -10.89 7.61
C LYS A 156 12.12 -10.67 8.91
N SER A 157 13.34 -10.13 8.85
CA SER A 157 14.11 -9.80 10.05
C SER A 157 13.52 -8.63 10.83
N GLU A 158 13.03 -7.58 10.16
CA GLU A 158 12.41 -6.43 10.82
C GLU A 158 11.15 -6.82 11.59
N ILE A 159 10.28 -7.63 10.98
CA ILE A 159 9.05 -8.11 11.62
C ILE A 159 9.35 -8.91 12.88
N ASN A 160 10.41 -9.73 12.85
CA ASN A 160 10.86 -10.49 14.02
C ASN A 160 11.31 -9.62 15.21
N THR A 161 11.69 -8.37 14.96
CA THR A 161 12.17 -7.45 16.00
C THR A 161 11.06 -6.56 16.58
N ASN A 162 9.97 -6.34 15.83
CA ASN A 162 8.88 -5.44 16.19
C ASN A 162 7.79 -6.17 16.99
N ASN A 163 7.94 -6.27 18.31
CA ASN A 163 7.02 -6.99 19.22
C ASN A 163 5.73 -6.21 19.62
N THR A 164 5.36 -5.12 18.95
CA THR A 164 4.28 -4.25 19.46
C THR A 164 3.03 -4.33 18.57
N PRO A 165 1.86 -4.78 19.08
CA PRO A 165 0.60 -4.59 18.39
C PRO A 165 0.25 -3.11 18.45
N CYS A 166 0.69 -2.33 17.47
CA CYS A 166 0.40 -0.91 17.45
C CYS A 166 -0.86 -0.64 16.62
N THR A 167 -1.89 -0.15 17.30
CA THR A 167 -2.99 0.65 16.73
C THR A 167 -2.39 1.93 16.17
N GLN A 168 -2.32 2.07 14.85
CA GLN A 168 -1.82 3.31 14.25
C GLN A 168 -2.64 3.73 13.03
N THR A 169 -2.84 5.04 12.98
CA THR A 169 -3.44 5.82 11.91
C THR A 169 -2.45 5.98 10.75
N THR A 170 -2.83 5.48 9.58
CA THR A 170 -2.20 5.65 8.27
C THR A 170 -1.89 7.12 7.94
N PHE A 171 -1.00 7.35 6.97
CA PHE A 171 -0.76 8.67 6.37
C PHE A 171 -2.07 9.37 5.96
N VAL A 172 -3.03 8.60 5.44
CA VAL A 172 -4.38 9.05 5.11
C VAL A 172 -5.11 9.60 6.34
N GLU A 173 -5.06 8.88 7.45
CA GLU A 173 -5.64 9.29 8.72
C GLU A 173 -4.92 10.49 9.35
N ASN A 174 -3.60 10.60 9.21
CA ASN A 174 -2.84 11.78 9.63
C ASN A 174 -3.19 13.03 8.81
N ILE A 175 -3.47 12.87 7.51
CA ILE A 175 -3.92 13.95 6.64
C ILE A 175 -5.37 14.37 6.92
N LEU A 176 -6.25 13.40 7.17
CA LEU A 176 -7.68 13.63 7.45
C LEU A 176 -7.91 14.16 8.87
N GLY A 177 -7.13 13.70 9.86
CA GLY A 177 -7.22 14.11 11.26
C GLY A 177 -6.92 15.59 11.49
N ARG A 178 -6.05 16.20 10.68
CA ARG A 178 -5.74 17.63 10.75
C ARG A 178 -6.93 18.56 10.44
N LYS A 179 -8.04 18.07 9.86
CA LYS A 179 -9.26 18.90 9.64
C LYS A 179 -10.06 19.16 10.93
N LYS A 180 -9.91 18.36 11.99
CA LYS A 180 -10.76 18.48 13.19
C LYS A 180 -10.29 19.51 14.23
N ASN A 181 -9.06 20.02 14.13
CA ASN A 181 -8.46 20.88 15.17
C ASN A 181 -8.50 22.39 14.88
N ASN A 182 -9.21 22.83 13.83
CA ASN A 182 -9.41 24.26 13.54
C ASN A 182 -10.88 24.64 13.72
N LYS A 183 -11.37 24.58 14.96
CA LYS A 183 -12.61 25.23 15.38
C LYS A 183 -12.42 25.91 16.72
#